data_AF-A0A6I1HM19-F1
#
_entry.id   AF-A0A6I1HM19-F1
#
_cell.length_a   1.000
_cell.length_b   1.000
_cell.length_c   1.000
_cell.angle_alpha   90.00
_cell.angle_beta   90.00
_cell.angle_gamma   90.00
#
_symmetry.space_group_name_H-M   'P 1'
#
loop_
_entity.id
_entity.type
_entity.pdbx_description
1 polymer ?
#
loop_
_entity_poly.entity_id
_entity_poly.type
_entity_poly.pdbx_seq_one_letter_code
_entity_poly.pdbx_strand_id
1 'polypeptide(L)'
;MKIRLMAGLGAHALGCLLFIALSWLGFFLYTQLFGSLGSRGVAGGLALLLVFYVYAGTNLLLALLPPGRMKALLCGALGAAVLAYLLPQHPLRAIYFSVLSGGLSWLAVLASVRLSRYLRA
;
A
#
# COMPACT_ATOMS: atom_id res chain seq x y z
N MET A 1 19.42 -4.76 17.06
CA MET A 1 19.14 -3.93 15.86
C MET A 1 18.70 -4.78 14.66
N LYS A 2 19.43 -5.86 14.30
CA LYS A 2 19.10 -6.77 13.18
C LYS A 2 17.67 -7.35 13.21
N ILE A 3 17.23 -7.91 14.34
CA ILE A 3 15.90 -8.55 14.49
C ILE A 3 14.75 -7.60 14.14
N ARG A 4 14.84 -6.33 14.56
CA ARG A 4 13.82 -5.32 14.25
C ARG A 4 13.75 -4.99 12.77
N LEU A 5 14.92 -4.91 12.11
CA LEU A 5 15.01 -4.59 10.70
C LEU A 5 14.41 -5.72 9.86
N MET A 6 14.72 -6.97 10.21
CA MET A 6 14.13 -8.15 9.55
C MET A 6 12.62 -8.25 9.77
N ALA A 7 12.14 -7.99 10.99
CA ALA A 7 10.71 -7.94 11.29
C ALA A 7 9.99 -6.82 10.52
N GLY A 8 10.62 -5.64 10.39
CA GLY A 8 10.11 -4.54 9.58
C GLY A 8 10.05 -4.87 8.10
N LEU A 9 11.15 -5.34 7.52
CA LEU A 9 11.21 -5.75 6.12
C LEU A 9 10.19 -6.85 5.80
N GLY A 10 10.05 -7.86 6.67
CA GLY A 10 9.07 -8.93 6.49
C GLY A 10 7.63 -8.40 6.51
N ALA A 11 7.28 -7.55 7.48
CA ALA A 11 5.93 -6.98 7.57
C ALA A 11 5.57 -6.10 6.37
N HIS A 12 6.52 -5.27 5.91
CA HIS A 12 6.31 -4.40 4.76
C HIS A 12 6.31 -5.18 3.42
N ALA A 13 7.14 -6.21 3.28
CA ALA A 13 7.11 -7.11 2.13
C ALA A 13 5.77 -7.87 2.04
N LEU A 14 5.26 -8.36 3.16
CA LEU A 14 3.92 -8.96 3.23
C LEU A 14 2.84 -7.93 2.83
N GLY A 15 2.98 -6.68 3.29
CA GLY A 15 2.12 -5.58 2.84
C GLY A 15 2.14 -5.37 1.33
N CYS A 16 3.29 -5.51 0.67
CA CYS A 16 3.40 -5.46 -0.79
C CYS A 16 2.71 -6.62 -1.50
N LEU A 17 2.88 -7.84 -0.99
CA LEU A 17 2.18 -9.01 -1.53
C LEU A 17 0.67 -8.88 -1.39
N LEU A 18 0.20 -8.41 -0.22
CA LEU A 18 -1.21 -8.14 0.02
C LEU A 18 -1.74 -7.04 -0.89
N PHE A 19 -0.98 -5.97 -1.14
CA PHE A 19 -1.37 -4.92 -2.07
C PHE A 19 -1.62 -5.49 -3.47
N ILE A 20 -0.72 -6.34 -3.98
CA ILE A 20 -0.86 -6.99 -5.29
C ILE A 20 -2.10 -7.89 -5.31
N ALA A 21 -2.25 -8.76 -4.31
CA ALA A 21 -3.36 -9.71 -4.23
C ALA A 21 -4.72 -8.99 -4.13
N LEU A 22 -4.82 -7.97 -3.27
CA LEU A 22 -6.04 -7.18 -3.10
C LEU A 22 -6.34 -6.35 -4.35
N SER A 23 -5.33 -5.78 -5.00
CA SER A 23 -5.51 -5.09 -6.28
C SER A 23 -6.14 -6.02 -7.32
N TRP A 24 -5.60 -7.22 -7.47
CA TRP A 24 -6.13 -8.22 -8.40
C TRP A 24 -7.57 -8.63 -8.03
N LEU A 25 -7.83 -8.93 -6.75
CA LEU A 25 -9.16 -9.26 -6.27
C LEU A 25 -10.16 -8.13 -6.49
N GLY A 26 -9.76 -6.88 -6.24
CA GLY A 26 -10.59 -5.69 -6.46
C GLY A 26 -10.98 -5.54 -7.93
N PHE A 27 -10.03 -5.75 -8.85
CA PHE A 27 -10.33 -5.76 -10.29
C PHE A 27 -11.25 -6.92 -10.68
N PHE A 28 -10.99 -8.13 -10.19
CA PHE A 28 -11.82 -9.30 -10.46
C PHE A 28 -13.27 -9.10 -9.98
N LEU A 29 -13.46 -8.68 -8.74
CA LEU A 29 -14.80 -8.43 -8.19
C LEU A 29 -15.50 -7.29 -8.94
N TYR A 30 -14.78 -6.22 -9.28
CA TYR A 30 -15.33 -5.11 -10.04
C TYR A 30 -15.86 -5.57 -11.40
N THR A 31 -15.10 -6.40 -12.12
CA THR A 31 -15.52 -6.87 -13.44
C THR A 31 -16.67 -7.85 -13.38
N GLN A 32 -16.76 -8.68 -12.34
CA GLN A 32 -17.90 -9.57 -12.12
C GLN A 32 -19.19 -8.81 -11.80
N LEU A 33 -19.09 -7.72 -11.03
CA LEU A 33 -20.26 -6.96 -10.56
C LEU A 33 -20.73 -5.87 -11.53
N PHE A 34 -19.80 -5.21 -12.22
CA PHE A 34 -20.07 -4.01 -13.03
C PHE A 34 -19.68 -4.15 -14.50
N GLY A 35 -19.14 -5.31 -14.91
CA GLY A 35 -18.71 -5.58 -16.28
C GLY A 35 -17.29 -5.11 -16.61
N SER A 36 -16.88 -5.34 -17.86
CA SER A 36 -15.51 -5.07 -18.31
C SER A 36 -15.13 -3.59 -18.24
N LEU A 37 -13.94 -3.31 -17.73
CA LEU A 37 -13.27 -2.03 -17.91
C LEU A 37 -12.90 -1.94 -19.40
N GLY A 38 -13.59 -1.11 -20.19
CA GLY A 38 -13.41 -1.00 -21.65
C GLY A 38 -11.98 -0.61 -22.12
N SER A 39 -11.85 0.07 -23.27
CA SER A 39 -10.56 0.33 -23.96
C SER A 39 -9.47 1.12 -23.17
N ARG A 40 -9.71 1.48 -21.90
CA ARG A 40 -8.77 2.20 -21.02
C ARG A 40 -7.80 1.30 -20.24
N GLY A 41 -7.74 -0.01 -20.54
CA GLY A 41 -6.94 -0.99 -19.80
C GLY A 41 -5.45 -0.67 -19.67
N VAL A 42 -4.80 -0.16 -20.72
CA VAL A 42 -3.34 0.11 -20.73
C VAL A 42 -2.98 1.33 -19.86
N ALA A 43 -3.66 2.46 -20.05
CA ALA A 43 -3.48 3.64 -19.20
C ALA A 43 -3.85 3.32 -17.74
N GLY A 44 -4.87 2.46 -17.56
CA GLY A 44 -5.24 1.93 -16.27
C GLY A 44 -4.10 1.16 -15.58
N GLY A 45 -3.50 0.22 -16.30
CA GLY A 45 -2.38 -0.59 -15.81
C GLY A 45 -1.14 0.23 -15.46
N LEU A 46 -0.76 1.20 -16.29
CA LEU A 46 0.39 2.08 -16.02
C LEU A 46 0.19 2.93 -14.76
N ALA A 47 -1.01 3.47 -14.56
CA ALA A 47 -1.32 4.21 -13.33
C ALA A 47 -1.24 3.30 -12.09
N LEU A 48 -1.64 2.03 -12.22
CA LEU A 48 -1.55 1.07 -11.11
C LEU A 48 -0.09 0.74 -10.78
N LEU A 49 0.74 0.56 -11.81
CA LEU A 49 2.15 0.27 -11.65
C LEU A 49 2.87 1.42 -10.94
N LEU A 50 2.59 2.67 -11.31
CA LEU A 50 3.12 3.84 -10.60
C LEU A 50 2.71 3.86 -9.12
N VAL A 51 1.42 3.65 -8.84
CA VAL A 51 0.92 3.59 -7.46
C VAL A 51 1.63 2.49 -6.66
N PHE A 52 1.84 1.31 -7.27
CA PHE A 52 2.58 0.23 -6.64
C PHE A 52 4.03 0.62 -6.33
N TYR A 53 4.75 1.24 -7.26
CA TYR A 53 6.13 1.66 -7.01
C TYR A 53 6.23 2.72 -5.91
N VAL A 54 5.33 3.71 -5.90
CA VAL A 54 5.29 4.72 -4.83
C VAL A 54 4.97 4.08 -3.48
N TYR A 55 4.01 3.15 -3.46
CA TYR A 55 3.65 2.38 -2.27
C TYR A 55 4.83 1.52 -1.78
N ALA A 56 5.46 0.75 -2.66
CA ALA A 56 6.58 -0.13 -2.31
C ALA A 56 7.79 0.67 -1.83
N GLY A 57 8.13 1.75 -2.52
CA GLY A 57 9.20 2.68 -2.11
C GLY A 57 8.92 3.31 -0.76
N THR A 58 7.69 3.77 -0.52
CA THR A 58 7.29 4.33 0.79
C THR A 58 7.36 3.28 1.90
N ASN A 59 6.91 2.04 1.65
CA ASN A 59 7.01 0.96 2.63
C ASN A 59 8.47 0.56 2.93
N LEU A 60 9.35 0.60 1.93
CA LEU A 60 10.78 0.40 2.14
C LEU A 60 11.36 1.49 3.06
N LEU A 61 11.03 2.76 2.80
CA LEU A 61 11.41 3.87 3.69
C LEU A 61 10.86 3.66 5.10
N LEU A 62 9.57 3.33 5.23
CA LEU A 62 8.95 3.04 6.52
C LEU A 62 9.62 1.89 7.28
N ALA A 63 10.10 0.86 6.58
CA ALA A 63 10.84 -0.25 7.19
C ALA A 63 12.20 0.19 7.76
N LEU A 64 12.88 1.12 7.07
CA LEU A 64 14.20 1.63 7.47
C LEU A 64 14.12 2.70 8.57
N LEU A 65 13.03 3.47 8.62
CA LEU A 65 12.86 4.55 9.61
C LEU A 65 12.72 4.01 11.05
N PRO A 66 13.28 4.71 12.06
CA PRO A 66 13.03 4.41 13.46
C PRO A 66 11.54 4.60 13.81
N PRO A 67 11.04 3.91 14.86
CA PRO A 67 9.65 4.04 15.29
C PRO A 67 9.39 5.46 15.77
N GLY A 68 8.28 6.05 15.31
CA GLY A 68 7.92 7.42 15.66
C GLY A 68 6.64 7.86 14.95
N ARG A 69 6.13 9.03 15.34
CA ARG A 69 4.90 9.63 14.78
C ARG A 69 5.00 9.91 13.28
N MET A 70 6.23 10.07 12.76
CA MET A 70 6.49 10.30 11.34
C MET A 70 5.98 9.16 10.44
N LYS A 71 5.92 7.91 10.95
CA LYS A 71 5.39 6.77 10.17
C LYS A 71 3.90 6.93 9.86
N ALA A 72 3.11 7.38 10.84
CA ALA A 72 1.67 7.63 10.64
C ALA A 72 1.45 8.72 9.60
N LEU A 73 2.24 9.79 9.68
CA LEU A 73 2.16 10.92 8.76
C LEU A 73 2.54 10.53 7.33
N LEU A 74 3.57 9.68 7.16
CA LEU A 74 3.94 9.12 5.86
C LEU A 74 2.87 8.18 5.28
N CYS A 75 2.23 7.34 6.09
CA CYS A 75 1.10 6.52 5.63
C CYS A 75 -0.09 7.38 5.16
N GLY A 76 -0.42 8.42 5.93
CA GLY A 76 -1.47 9.36 5.56
C GLY A 76 -1.12 10.15 4.29
N ALA A 77 0.11 10.64 4.18
CA ALA A 77 0.60 11.36 3.01
C ALA A 77 0.59 10.47 1.76
N LEU A 78 0.95 9.19 1.89
CA LEU A 78 0.87 8.22 0.79
C LEU A 78 -0.57 8.06 0.29
N GLY A 79 -1.52 7.82 1.20
CA GLY A 79 -2.94 7.71 0.83
C GLY A 79 -3.45 9.00 0.16
N ALA A 80 -3.13 10.16 0.71
CA ALA A 80 -3.52 11.46 0.15
C ALA A 80 -2.89 11.72 -1.22
N ALA A 81 -1.62 11.37 -1.43
CA ALA A 81 -0.95 11.50 -2.71
C ALA A 81 -1.57 10.60 -3.79
N VAL A 82 -1.87 9.33 -3.44
CA VAL A 82 -2.55 8.39 -4.34
C VAL A 82 -3.96 8.90 -4.69
N LEU A 83 -4.68 9.42 -3.70
CA LEU A 83 -6.00 10.03 -3.92
C LEU A 83 -5.88 11.20 -4.89
N ALA A 84 -5.03 12.19 -4.61
CA ALA A 84 -4.87 13.39 -5.42
C ALA A 84 -4.44 13.07 -6.86
N TYR A 85 -3.57 12.06 -7.06
CA TYR A 85 -3.11 11.64 -8.38
C TYR A 85 -4.21 10.99 -9.22
N LEU A 86 -4.99 10.09 -8.62
CA LEU A 86 -6.00 9.32 -9.36
C LEU A 86 -7.36 10.02 -9.46
N LEU A 87 -7.70 10.92 -8.54
CA LEU A 87 -9.03 11.54 -8.46
C LEU A 87 -9.50 12.22 -9.76
N PRO A 88 -8.65 12.98 -10.49
CA PRO A 88 -9.08 13.69 -11.70
C PRO A 88 -9.53 12.80 -12.85
N GLN A 89 -8.94 11.60 -12.99
CA GLN A 89 -9.19 10.71 -14.14
C GLN A 89 -9.87 9.39 -13.76
N HIS A 90 -9.71 8.95 -12.51
CA HIS A 90 -10.07 7.62 -12.04
C HIS A 90 -10.59 7.65 -10.59
N PRO A 91 -11.72 8.32 -10.31
CA PRO A 91 -12.19 8.58 -8.93
C PRO A 91 -12.44 7.30 -8.11
N LEU A 92 -13.04 6.27 -8.70
CA LEU A 92 -13.26 4.99 -8.00
C LEU A 92 -11.94 4.31 -7.61
N ARG A 93 -10.96 4.33 -8.53
CA ARG A 93 -9.62 3.80 -8.26
C ARG A 93 -8.90 4.65 -7.22
N ALA A 94 -9.10 5.96 -7.23
CA ALA A 94 -8.50 6.88 -6.28
C ALA A 94 -8.91 6.55 -4.84
N ILE A 95 -10.21 6.36 -4.60
CA ILE A 95 -10.73 5.99 -3.28
C ILE A 95 -10.19 4.62 -2.88
N TYR A 96 -10.29 3.61 -3.77
CA TYR A 96 -9.85 2.26 -3.46
C TYR A 96 -8.34 2.19 -3.15
N PHE A 97 -7.49 2.73 -4.03
CA PHE A 97 -6.04 2.63 -3.87
C PHE A 97 -5.48 3.57 -2.80
N SER A 98 -6.12 4.70 -2.50
CA SER A 98 -5.69 5.56 -1.38
C SER A 98 -5.89 4.87 -0.04
N VAL A 99 -7.06 4.26 0.17
CA VAL A 99 -7.37 3.50 1.38
C VAL A 99 -6.49 2.24 1.45
N LEU A 100 -6.33 1.53 0.34
CA LEU A 100 -5.51 0.31 0.28
C LEU A 100 -4.04 0.61 0.60
N SER A 101 -3.44 1.63 -0.04
CA SER A 101 -2.04 1.99 0.16
C SER A 101 -1.78 2.52 1.57
N GLY A 102 -2.55 3.51 2.03
CA GLY A 102 -2.39 4.08 3.38
C GLY A 102 -2.70 3.06 4.47
N GLY A 103 -3.76 2.28 4.30
CA GLY A 103 -4.20 1.26 5.25
C GLY A 103 -3.22 0.10 5.40
N LEU A 104 -2.76 -0.49 4.28
CA LEU A 104 -1.77 -1.57 4.35
C LEU A 104 -0.43 -1.10 4.90
N SER A 105 0.03 0.11 4.54
CA SER A 105 1.24 0.68 5.13
C SER A 105 1.10 0.90 6.63
N TRP A 106 -0.06 1.37 7.11
CA TRP A 106 -0.32 1.51 8.53
C TRP A 106 -0.35 0.16 9.26
N LEU A 107 -1.03 -0.85 8.69
CA LEU A 107 -1.05 -2.20 9.22
C LEU A 107 0.36 -2.82 9.27
N ALA A 108 1.18 -2.61 8.23
CA ALA A 108 2.56 -3.09 8.20
C ALA A 108 3.42 -2.44 9.30
N VAL A 109 3.23 -1.13 9.57
CA VAL A 109 3.89 -0.45 10.68
C VAL A 109 3.48 -1.05 12.03
N LEU A 110 2.18 -1.29 12.24
CA LEU A 110 1.67 -1.91 13.48
C LEU A 110 2.19 -3.35 13.64
N ALA A 111 2.17 -4.15 12.57
CA ALA A 111 2.68 -5.51 12.55
C ALA A 111 4.19 -5.55 12.85
N SER A 112 4.98 -4.66 12.23
CA SER A 112 6.42 -4.53 12.51
C SER A 112 6.70 -4.22 13.98
N VAL A 113 5.92 -3.31 14.59
CA VAL A 113 6.05 -2.94 16.01
C VAL A 113 5.66 -4.11 16.92
N ARG A 114 4.59 -4.83 16.61
CA ARG A 114 4.15 -6.01 17.40
C ARG A 114 5.14 -7.16 17.29
N LEU A 115 5.58 -7.50 16.08
CA LEU A 115 6.55 -8.57 15.83
C LEU A 115 7.91 -8.26 16.48
N SER A 116 8.37 -7.01 16.39
CA SER A 116 9.61 -6.56 17.05
C SER A 116 9.55 -6.56 18.57
N ARG A 117 8.33 -6.47 19.16
CA ARG A 117 8.11 -6.62 20.60
C ARG A 117 8.11 -8.09 21.00
N TYR A 118 7.38 -8.92 20.27
CA TYR A 118 7.31 -10.37 20.51
C TYR A 118 8.68 -11.04 20.42
N LEU A 119 9.50 -10.71 19.42
CA LEU A 119 10.85 -11.27 19.24
C LEU A 119 11.90 -10.71 20.22
N ARG A 120 11.53 -9.76 21.07
CA ARG A 120 12.40 -9.20 22.12
C ARG A 120 11.95 -9.58 23.54
N ALA A 121 10.75 -10.13 23.69
CA ALA A 121 10.31 -10.80 24.90
C ALA A 121 10.92 -12.20 24.93
#